data_AF-V7FWN1-F1
#
_entry.id   AF-V7FWN1-F1
#
_cell.length_a   1.000
_cell.length_b   1.000
_cell.length_c   1.000
_cell.angle_alpha   90.00
_cell.angle_beta   90.00
_cell.angle_gamma   90.00
#
_symmetry.space_group_name_H-M   'P 1'
#
loop_
_entity.id
_entity.type
_entity.pdbx_description
1 polymer ?
#
loop_
_entity_poly.entity_id
_entity_poly.type
_entity_poly.pdbx_seq_one_letter_code
_entity_poly.pdbx_strand_id
1 'polypeptide(L)'
;MAERNIIMGDVLYVLKNGFVHMEPMESTRPAYKKYAMEGLCPNGNSRTLRVIVIPEKTGTFLKIVSVMWVDEPSTRAGTLNGECDE
;
A
#
# COMPACT_ATOMS: atom_id res chain seq x y z
N MET A 1 -4.14 2.57 11.73
CA MET A 1 -5.22 1.78 11.08
C MET A 1 -6.55 1.97 11.80
N ALA A 2 -6.66 1.61 13.08
CA ALA A 2 -7.90 1.76 13.87
C ALA A 2 -8.44 3.20 13.88
N GLU A 3 -7.57 4.20 14.12
CA GLU A 3 -7.93 5.63 14.09
C GLU A 3 -8.44 6.13 12.73
N ARG A 4 -8.10 5.43 11.64
CA ARG A 4 -8.53 5.76 10.27
C ARG A 4 -9.72 4.91 9.81
N ASN A 5 -10.33 4.14 10.73
CA ASN A 5 -11.37 3.16 10.47
C ASN A 5 -11.03 2.14 9.36
N ILE A 6 -9.74 1.81 9.21
CA ILE A 6 -9.29 0.80 8.25
C ILE A 6 -9.18 -0.54 8.99
N ILE A 7 -9.87 -1.57 8.49
CA ILE A 7 -9.78 -2.93 9.02
C ILE A 7 -8.97 -3.84 8.08
N MET A 8 -8.46 -4.97 8.61
CA MET A 8 -7.70 -5.91 7.78
C MET A 8 -8.52 -6.50 6.63
N GLY A 9 -9.85 -6.59 6.78
CA GLY A 9 -10.73 -6.99 5.69
C GLY A 9 -10.62 -6.09 4.46
N ASP A 10 -10.49 -4.77 4.64
CA ASP A 10 -10.30 -3.82 3.55
C ASP A 10 -8.96 -4.04 2.84
N VAL A 11 -7.90 -4.24 3.63
CA VAL A 11 -6.55 -4.51 3.10
C VAL A 11 -6.55 -5.78 2.26
N LEU A 12 -7.13 -6.87 2.77
CA LEU A 12 -7.22 -8.13 2.03
C LEU A 12 -8.10 -8.01 0.79
N TYR A 13 -9.17 -7.20 0.85
CA TYR A 13 -10.01 -6.92 -0.32
C TYR A 13 -9.23 -6.22 -1.43
N VAL A 14 -8.43 -5.19 -1.08
CA VAL A 14 -7.57 -4.48 -2.05
C VAL A 14 -6.49 -5.40 -2.59
N LEU A 15 -5.87 -6.23 -1.78
CA LEU A 15 -4.86 -7.19 -2.27
C LEU A 15 -5.44 -8.24 -3.22
N LYS A 16 -6.73 -8.57 -3.09
CA LYS A 16 -7.42 -9.53 -3.95
C LYS A 16 -7.98 -8.93 -5.24
N ASN A 17 -8.54 -7.72 -5.17
CA ASN A 17 -9.32 -7.13 -6.27
C ASN A 17 -8.75 -5.80 -6.81
N GLY A 18 -7.74 -5.25 -6.14
CA GLY A 18 -7.10 -4.00 -6.53
C GLY A 18 -6.10 -4.17 -7.68
N PHE A 19 -5.39 -3.09 -7.97
CA PHE A 19 -4.38 -3.03 -9.03
C PHE A 19 -3.10 -2.34 -8.54
N VAL A 20 -2.00 -2.58 -9.24
CA VAL A 20 -0.74 -1.88 -9.00
C VAL A 20 -0.84 -0.47 -9.60
N HIS A 21 -0.76 0.56 -8.77
CA HIS A 21 -0.93 1.95 -9.18
C HIS A 21 0.29 2.53 -9.91
N MET A 22 1.50 2.09 -9.55
CA MET A 22 2.75 2.60 -10.11
C MET A 22 3.82 1.52 -10.24
N GLU A 23 4.85 1.81 -11.03
CA GLU A 23 5.98 0.91 -11.23
C GLU A 23 6.64 0.50 -9.90
N PRO A 24 7.07 -0.76 -9.76
CA PRO A 24 7.63 -1.25 -8.51
C PRO A 24 8.94 -0.53 -8.15
N MET A 25 9.03 -0.08 -6.90
CA MET A 25 10.17 0.70 -6.40
C MET A 25 11.11 -0.15 -5.55
N GLU A 26 12.39 0.18 -5.52
CA GLU A 26 13.35 -0.54 -4.68
C GLU A 26 12.98 -0.45 -3.18
N SER A 27 13.09 -1.58 -2.50
CA SER A 27 12.94 -1.67 -1.05
C SER A 27 14.22 -1.23 -0.34
N THR A 28 14.12 -0.95 0.96
CA THR A 28 15.32 -0.76 1.80
C THR A 28 16.17 -2.02 1.87
N ARG A 29 15.58 -3.20 1.66
CA ARG A 29 16.31 -4.45 1.49
C ARG A 29 16.62 -4.67 0.00
N PRO A 30 17.91 -4.75 -0.40
CA PRO A 30 18.29 -4.97 -1.78
C PRO A 30 17.60 -6.21 -2.39
N ALA A 31 17.30 -6.12 -3.68
CA ALA A 31 16.65 -7.15 -4.47
C ALA A 31 15.16 -7.42 -4.12
N TYR A 32 14.55 -6.66 -3.22
CA TYR A 32 13.11 -6.66 -3.00
C TYR A 32 12.49 -5.39 -3.55
N LYS A 33 11.28 -5.49 -4.11
CA LYS A 33 10.53 -4.34 -4.62
C LYS A 33 9.28 -4.09 -3.78
N LYS A 34 8.97 -2.80 -3.59
CA LYS A 34 7.74 -2.28 -3.03
C LYS A 34 6.73 -2.05 -4.15
N TYR A 35 5.51 -2.47 -3.92
CA TYR A 35 4.39 -2.29 -4.84
C TYR A 35 3.32 -1.43 -4.15
N ALA A 36 2.79 -0.44 -4.86
CA ALA A 36 1.63 0.32 -4.42
C ALA A 36 0.37 -0.33 -4.99
N MET A 37 -0.35 -1.06 -4.15
CA MET A 37 -1.64 -1.63 -4.50
C MET A 37 -2.76 -0.64 -4.13
N GLU A 38 -3.69 -0.41 -5.03
CA GLU A 38 -4.84 0.46 -4.81
C GLU A 38 -6.16 -0.23 -5.12
N GLY A 39 -7.20 0.19 -4.42
CA GLY A 39 -8.56 -0.21 -4.76
C GLY A 39 -9.60 0.47 -3.89
N LEU A 40 -10.84 0.45 -4.38
CA LEU A 40 -12.01 0.78 -3.58
C LEU A 40 -12.28 -0.37 -2.63
N CYS A 41 -12.38 -0.10 -1.33
CA CYS A 41 -12.74 -1.10 -0.34
C CYS A 41 -14.19 -0.92 0.14
N PRO A 42 -14.88 -2.00 0.53
CA PRO A 42 -16.30 -1.95 0.90
C PRO A 42 -16.59 -1.02 2.07
N ASN A 43 -15.68 -0.94 3.06
CA ASN A 43 -15.87 -0.12 4.27
C ASN A 43 -15.28 1.29 4.14
N GLY A 44 -14.83 1.68 2.94
CA GLY A 44 -14.11 2.92 2.72
C GLY A 44 -14.96 4.14 2.38
N ASN A 45 -16.29 4.04 2.40
CA ASN A 45 -17.19 5.13 1.99
C ASN A 45 -16.78 5.77 0.65
N SER A 46 -16.53 4.92 -0.36
CA SER A 46 -16.05 5.33 -1.69
C SER A 46 -14.66 5.96 -1.75
N ARG A 47 -13.84 5.83 -0.69
CA ARG A 47 -12.43 6.21 -0.70
C ARG A 47 -11.57 5.08 -1.25
N THR A 48 -10.48 5.48 -1.92
CA THR A 48 -9.47 4.54 -2.41
C THR A 48 -8.43 4.29 -1.33
N LEU A 49 -8.21 3.02 -1.01
CA LEU A 49 -7.19 2.59 -0.08
C LEU A 49 -5.93 2.20 -0.85
N ARG A 50 -4.77 2.69 -0.40
CA ARG A 50 -3.44 2.31 -0.88
C ARG A 50 -2.74 1.44 0.15
N VAL A 51 -2.21 0.32 -0.31
CA VAL A 51 -1.45 -0.65 0.48
C VAL A 51 -0.08 -0.82 -0.16
N ILE A 52 0.97 -0.49 0.60
CA ILE A 52 2.35 -0.73 0.18
C ILE A 52 2.76 -2.11 0.64
N VAL A 53 3.14 -2.97 -0.31
CA VAL A 53 3.52 -4.35 -0.03
C VAL A 53 4.88 -4.71 -0.60
N ILE A 54 5.55 -5.64 0.07
CA ILE A 54 6.76 -6.29 -0.42
C ILE A 54 6.48 -7.80 -0.44
N PRO A 55 6.35 -8.43 -1.63
CA PRO A 55 6.21 -9.87 -1.73
C PRO A 55 7.53 -10.58 -1.44
N GLU A 56 7.46 -11.77 -0.84
CA GLU A 56 8.62 -12.66 -0.72
C GLU A 56 8.90 -13.39 -2.04
N LYS A 57 10.18 -13.69 -2.31
CA LYS A 57 10.60 -14.41 -3.53
C LYS A 57 10.37 -15.91 -3.46
N THR A 58 10.59 -16.52 -2.30
CA THR A 58 10.66 -17.98 -2.14
C THR A 58 9.52 -18.57 -1.29
N GLY A 59 8.46 -17.80 -1.03
CA GLY A 59 7.31 -18.27 -0.25
C GLY A 59 6.04 -17.49 -0.52
N THR A 60 4.91 -18.00 -0.03
CA THR A 60 3.58 -17.39 -0.20
C THR A 60 3.26 -16.47 0.97
N PHE A 61 4.07 -15.44 1.15
CA PHE A 61 3.79 -14.37 2.09
C PHE A 61 4.23 -13.02 1.53
N LEU A 62 3.62 -11.98 2.07
CA LEU A 62 3.91 -10.59 1.72
C LEU A 62 3.98 -9.78 3.00
N LYS A 63 4.85 -8.78 3.03
CA LYS A 63 4.92 -7.80 4.09
C LYS A 63 4.11 -6.57 3.70
N ILE A 64 3.13 -6.22 4.53
CA ILE A 64 2.45 -4.93 4.44
C ILE A 64 3.34 -3.90 5.14
N VAL A 65 3.77 -2.88 4.40
CA VAL A 65 4.63 -1.81 4.91
C VAL A 65 3.79 -0.65 5.43
N SER A 66 2.85 -0.19 4.61
CA SER A 66 2.03 0.98 4.91
C SER A 66 0.62 0.78 4.35
N VAL A 67 -0.37 1.32 5.06
CA VAL A 67 -1.77 1.32 4.66
C VAL A 67 -2.32 2.72 4.88
N MET A 68 -2.84 3.33 3.84
CA MET A 68 -3.28 4.73 3.86
C MET A 68 -4.42 4.96 2.87
N TRP A 69 -5.28 5.94 3.17
CA TRP A 69 -6.18 6.48 2.16
C TRP A 69 -5.39 7.34 1.16
N VAL A 70 -5.73 7.25 -0.13
CA VAL A 70 -5.00 7.96 -1.21
C VAL A 70 -5.14 9.48 -1.10
N ASP A 71 -6.26 9.96 -0.56
CA ASP A 71 -6.57 11.37 -0.34
C ASP A 71 -5.89 11.97 0.90
N GLU A 72 -5.21 11.16 1.73
CA GLU A 72 -4.48 11.62 2.91
C GLU A 72 -2.99 11.82 2.62
N PRO A 73 -2.37 12.91 3.11
CA PRO A 73 -0.94 13.12 2.94
C PRO A 73 -0.12 12.01 3.60
N SER A 74 0.81 11.43 2.84
CA SER A 74 1.69 10.33 3.24
C SER A 74 2.52 10.71 4.47
N THR A 75 2.16 10.21 5.66
CA THR A 75 2.89 10.51 6.89
C THR A 75 4.07 9.53 7.05
N ARG A 76 5.24 9.92 6.52
CA ARG A 76 6.62 9.50 6.84
C ARG A 76 7.03 8.01 6.88
N ALA A 77 6.14 7.03 6.80
CA ALA A 77 6.53 5.62 6.77
C ALA A 77 6.20 5.01 5.39
N GLY A 78 7.23 4.80 4.57
CA GLY A 78 7.12 4.06 3.29
C GLY A 78 6.78 4.89 2.05
N THR A 79 7.19 6.15 2.01
CA THR A 79 6.99 7.08 0.87
C THR A 79 7.41 6.44 -0.47
N LEU A 80 6.55 6.58 -1.47
CA LEU A 80 6.85 6.26 -2.87
C LEU A 80 7.21 7.50 -3.71
N ASN A 81 7.56 8.62 -3.06
CA ASN A 81 7.82 9.86 -3.76
C ASN A 81 9.30 9.96 -4.06
N GLY A 82 9.61 9.93 -5.36
CA GLY A 82 10.88 10.37 -5.92
C GLY A 82 11.02 11.89 -6.01
N GLU A 83 10.11 12.68 -5.45
CA GLU A 83 10.18 14.14 -5.57
C GLU A 83 10.01 14.82 -4.21
N CYS A 84 11.07 15.53 -3.79
CA CYS A 84 10.98 16.71 -2.94
C CYS A 84 10.48 17.83 -3.85
N ASP A 85 9.23 18.25 -3.68
CA ASP A 85 8.82 19.56 -4.17
C ASP A 85 9.44 20.63 -3.24
N GLU A 86 10.11 21.60 -3.88
CA GLU A 86 10.90 22.71 -3.33
C GLU A 86 10.08 23.70 -2.48
#